data_AF-A0A3E0QFB4-F1
#
_entry.id   AF-A0A3E0QFB4-F1
#
_cell.length_a   1.000
_cell.length_b   1.000
_cell.length_c   1.000
_cell.angle_alpha   90.00
_cell.angle_beta   90.00
_cell.angle_gamma   90.00
#
_symmetry.space_group_name_H-M   'P 1'
#
loop_
_entity.id
_entity.type
_entity.pdbx_description
1 polymer ?
#
loop_
_entity_poly.entity_id
_entity_poly.type
_entity_poly.pdbx_seq_one_letter_code
_entity_poly.pdbx_strand_id
1 'polypeptide(L)'
;MKIKSLLSITVLSFTLALLSGCGGSMSGTYEAQSNAFFDKLNFVSGDKVEVTGYGNTKEATYRKEGNKVVISASGENQVFTLDENGCLNGGPQIGVYCKK
;
A
#
# COMPACT_ATOMS: atom_id res chain seq x y z
N MET A 1 33.30 55.18 13.68
CA MET A 1 31.85 54.85 13.63
C MET A 1 31.73 53.33 13.62
N LYS A 2 30.96 52.75 14.55
CA LYS A 2 31.00 51.31 14.89
C LYS A 2 30.25 50.46 13.84
N ILE A 3 30.88 49.40 13.34
CA ILE A 3 30.21 48.27 12.68
C ILE A 3 30.58 47.05 13.53
N LYS A 4 29.62 46.50 14.26
CA LYS A 4 29.78 45.25 14.99
C LYS A 4 28.88 44.18 14.37
N SER A 5 29.56 43.11 13.94
CA SER A 5 29.06 41.79 13.58
C SER A 5 27.90 41.28 14.46
N LEU A 6 26.95 40.59 13.83
CA LEU A 6 26.09 39.50 14.35
C LEU A 6 25.38 38.88 13.12
N LEU A 7 25.95 37.86 12.45
CA LEU A 7 25.68 36.43 12.68
C LEU A 7 24.20 36.10 12.86
N SER A 8 23.56 35.58 11.82
CA SER A 8 22.39 34.70 11.95
C SER A 8 22.31 33.74 10.77
N ILE A 9 23.17 32.71 10.83
CA ILE A 9 22.94 31.43 10.15
C ILE A 9 21.81 30.77 10.93
N THR A 10 20.64 30.60 10.31
CA THR A 10 19.63 29.67 10.81
C THR A 10 19.17 28.82 9.66
N VAL A 11 19.93 27.74 9.49
CA VAL A 11 19.59 26.51 8.78
C VAL A 11 18.27 26.01 9.37
N LEU A 12 17.14 26.33 8.73
CA LEU A 12 15.86 25.69 9.08
C LEU A 12 15.81 24.37 8.32
N SER A 13 16.39 23.37 8.99
CA SER A 13 16.42 21.96 8.62
C SER A 13 15.05 21.49 8.12
N PHE A 14 14.93 21.30 6.80
CA PHE A 14 13.82 20.57 6.19
C PHE A 14 14.10 19.09 6.42
N THR A 15 13.92 18.63 7.67
CA THR A 15 13.84 17.21 7.98
C THR A 15 12.56 16.70 7.33
N LEU A 16 12.68 16.26 6.07
CA LEU A 16 11.72 15.33 5.49
C LEU A 16 11.67 14.15 6.46
N ALA A 17 10.57 14.08 7.19
CA ALA A 17 10.19 12.92 7.94
C ALA A 17 10.25 11.74 6.95
N LEU A 18 11.33 10.96 7.05
CA LEU A 18 11.31 9.57 6.69
C LEU A 18 10.16 8.99 7.53
N LEU A 19 8.95 8.97 6.95
CA LEU A 19 7.91 8.07 7.40
C LEU A 19 8.56 6.70 7.29
N SER A 20 9.13 6.24 8.40
CA SER A 20 9.42 4.85 8.67
C SER A 20 8.10 4.14 8.48
N GLY A 21 7.86 3.69 7.24
CA GLY A 21 6.80 2.80 6.84
C GLY A 21 7.06 1.46 7.50
N CYS A 22 6.91 1.40 8.82
CA CYS A 22 6.55 0.18 9.54
C CYS A 22 5.07 -0.14 9.24
N GLY A 23 4.65 -0.02 7.98
CA GLY A 23 3.47 -0.70 7.49
C GLY A 23 3.90 -2.14 7.31
N GLY A 24 3.54 -3.01 8.26
CA GLY A 24 3.95 -4.41 8.23
C GLY A 24 3.71 -5.03 6.86
N SER A 25 4.71 -5.75 6.35
CA SER A 25 4.61 -6.40 5.05
C SER A 25 3.46 -7.41 5.05
N MET A 26 2.75 -7.46 3.92
CA MET A 26 1.78 -8.51 3.67
C MET A 26 2.47 -9.64 2.92
N SER A 27 2.03 -10.86 3.20
CA SER A 27 2.52 -12.05 2.53
C SER A 27 1.41 -13.08 2.33
N GLY A 28 1.53 -13.84 1.26
CA GLY A 28 0.66 -14.95 0.91
C GLY A 28 -0.46 -14.59 -0.06
N THR A 29 -1.23 -15.61 -0.40
CA THR A 29 -2.30 -15.54 -1.39
C THR A 29 -3.64 -15.27 -0.72
N TYR A 30 -4.35 -14.29 -1.24
CA TYR A 30 -5.72 -13.95 -0.89
C TYR A 30 -6.61 -14.37 -2.06
N GLU A 31 -7.45 -15.37 -1.84
CA GLU A 31 -8.33 -15.92 -2.88
C GLU A 31 -9.69 -15.23 -2.84
N ALA A 32 -10.24 -15.01 -4.03
CA ALA A 32 -11.57 -14.45 -4.23
C ALA A 32 -12.63 -15.24 -3.44
N GLN A 33 -13.44 -14.49 -2.70
CA GLN A 33 -14.73 -14.96 -2.25
C GLN A 33 -15.76 -14.81 -3.38
N SER A 34 -16.97 -15.31 -3.19
CA SER A 34 -18.01 -15.31 -4.23
C SER A 34 -18.19 -13.93 -4.90
N ASN A 35 -18.21 -13.91 -6.24
CA ASN A 35 -18.41 -12.73 -7.09
C ASN A 35 -17.33 -11.63 -6.98
N ALA A 36 -16.06 -11.98 -6.72
CA ALA A 36 -14.97 -11.02 -6.78
C ALA A 36 -14.49 -10.77 -8.24
N PHE A 37 -13.92 -9.58 -8.47
CA PHE A 37 -13.49 -9.12 -9.79
C PHE A 37 -12.19 -9.80 -10.27
N PHE A 38 -11.27 -10.05 -9.35
CA PHE A 38 -10.04 -10.80 -9.58
C PHE A 38 -10.19 -12.21 -9.01
N ASP A 39 -9.35 -13.13 -9.47
CA ASP A 39 -9.31 -14.51 -8.96
C ASP A 39 -8.52 -14.57 -7.64
N LYS A 40 -7.37 -13.87 -7.57
CA LYS A 40 -6.52 -13.83 -6.38
C LYS A 40 -5.57 -12.64 -6.37
N LEU A 41 -5.11 -12.31 -5.17
CA LEU A 41 -4.04 -11.34 -4.89
C LEU A 41 -2.91 -12.07 -4.16
N ASN A 42 -1.71 -12.13 -4.75
CA ASN A 42 -0.56 -12.82 -4.15
C ASN A 42 0.50 -11.80 -3.71
N PHE A 43 0.64 -11.61 -2.40
CA PHE A 43 1.64 -10.72 -1.82
C PHE A 43 2.96 -11.48 -1.68
N VAL A 44 3.90 -11.18 -2.58
CA VAL A 44 5.12 -11.98 -2.76
C VAL A 44 6.20 -11.57 -1.77
N SER A 45 6.57 -10.28 -1.75
CA SER A 45 7.48 -9.66 -0.77
C SER A 45 7.65 -8.16 -1.03
N GLY A 46 8.18 -7.43 -0.05
CA GLY A 46 8.39 -5.98 -0.16
C GLY A 46 7.07 -5.25 -0.43
N ASP A 47 7.04 -4.47 -1.49
CA ASP A 47 5.89 -3.71 -2.01
C ASP A 47 5.23 -4.38 -3.21
N LYS A 48 5.55 -5.64 -3.54
CA LYS A 48 5.02 -6.33 -4.72
C LYS A 48 3.78 -7.17 -4.42
N VAL A 49 2.81 -7.08 -5.32
CA VAL A 49 1.61 -7.94 -5.35
C VAL A 49 1.34 -8.39 -6.78
N GLU A 50 1.01 -9.67 -6.95
CA GLU A 50 0.52 -10.19 -8.22
C GLU A 50 -1.00 -10.24 -8.19
N VAL A 51 -1.63 -9.67 -9.21
CA VAL A 51 -3.08 -9.69 -9.40
C VAL A 51 -3.40 -10.67 -10.51
N THR A 52 -4.11 -11.74 -10.19
CA THR A 52 -4.60 -12.71 -11.18
C THR A 52 -6.08 -12.49 -11.42
N GLY A 53 -6.48 -12.34 -12.68
CA GLY A 53 -7.88 -12.25 -13.10
C GLY A 53 -8.02 -12.57 -14.57
N TYR A 54 -9.15 -13.18 -14.96
CA TYR A 54 -9.46 -13.53 -16.35
C TYR A 54 -8.33 -14.34 -17.02
N GLY A 55 -7.74 -15.29 -16.27
CA GLY A 55 -6.66 -16.16 -16.76
C GLY A 55 -5.29 -15.50 -16.97
N ASN A 56 -5.13 -14.23 -16.57
CA ASN A 56 -3.87 -13.49 -16.70
C ASN A 56 -3.36 -13.07 -15.31
N THR A 57 -2.05 -12.96 -15.16
CA THR A 57 -1.41 -12.43 -13.95
C THR A 57 -0.58 -11.20 -14.29
N LYS A 58 -0.74 -10.13 -13.50
CA LYS A 58 0.02 -8.89 -13.65
C LYS A 58 0.68 -8.53 -12.33
N GLU A 59 1.93 -8.05 -12.41
CA GLU A 59 2.61 -7.46 -11.25
C GLU A 59 2.09 -6.03 -11.01
N ALA A 60 1.85 -5.71 -9.75
CA ALA A 60 1.47 -4.40 -9.25
C ALA A 60 2.26 -4.10 -7.97
N THR A 61 2.16 -2.85 -7.51
CA THR A 61 2.72 -2.46 -6.21
C THR A 61 1.60 -2.33 -5.18
N TYR A 62 1.93 -2.49 -3.91
CA TYR A 62 1.00 -2.22 -2.81
C TYR A 62 1.66 -1.44 -1.68
N ARG A 63 0.83 -0.74 -0.94
CA ARG A 63 1.19 -0.17 0.36
C ARG A 63 0.12 -0.47 1.39
N LYS A 64 0.54 -0.64 2.64
CA LYS A 64 -0.36 -0.82 3.78
C LYS A 64 -0.34 0.42 4.68
N GLU A 65 -1.51 0.97 4.94
CA GLU A 65 -1.73 2.18 5.73
C GLU A 65 -2.75 1.83 6.84
N GLY A 66 -2.27 1.29 7.95
CA GLY A 66 -3.12 0.75 9.01
C GLY A 66 -3.92 -0.48 8.52
N ASN A 67 -5.25 -0.37 8.52
CA ASN A 67 -6.16 -1.38 7.97
C ASN A 67 -6.47 -1.17 6.48
N LYS A 68 -5.89 -0.17 5.82
CA LYS A 68 -6.05 0.04 4.37
C LYS A 68 -4.90 -0.59 3.62
N VAL A 69 -5.22 -1.21 2.49
CA VAL A 69 -4.25 -1.76 1.54
C VAL A 69 -4.54 -1.14 0.19
N VAL A 70 -3.60 -0.36 -0.31
CA VAL A 70 -3.72 0.29 -1.62
C VAL A 70 -2.87 -0.51 -2.60
N ILE A 71 -3.49 -1.05 -3.64
CA ILE A 71 -2.81 -1.69 -4.77
C ILE A 71 -2.79 -0.70 -5.93
N SER A 72 -1.60 -0.45 -6.47
CA SER A 72 -1.35 0.48 -7.57
C SER A 72 -0.91 -0.30 -8.82
N ALA A 73 -1.71 -0.22 -9.88
CA ALA A 73 -1.46 -0.87 -11.16
C ALA A 73 -1.78 0.11 -12.30
N SER A 74 -0.85 0.26 -13.26
CA SER A 74 -1.06 1.10 -14.46
C SER A 74 -1.53 2.55 -14.20
N GLY A 75 -1.14 3.14 -13.06
CA GLY A 75 -1.53 4.50 -12.66
C GLY A 75 -2.87 4.60 -11.93
N GLU A 76 -3.57 3.49 -11.76
CA GLU A 76 -4.82 3.40 -11.00
C GLU A 76 -4.57 2.80 -9.62
N ASN A 77 -5.33 3.28 -8.63
CA ASN A 77 -5.26 2.81 -7.26
C ASN A 77 -6.56 2.11 -6.88
N GLN A 78 -6.47 0.84 -6.50
CA GLN A 78 -7.54 0.12 -5.85
C GLN A 78 -7.29 0.09 -4.33
N VAL A 79 -8.28 0.53 -3.56
CA VAL A 79 -8.21 0.51 -2.10
C VAL A 79 -8.99 -0.68 -1.56
N PHE A 80 -8.38 -1.42 -0.64
CA PHE A 80 -8.99 -2.49 0.13
C PHE A 80 -8.97 -2.13 1.61
N THR A 81 -9.98 -2.60 2.34
CA THR A 81 -9.98 -2.60 3.80
C THR A 81 -9.65 -4.02 4.27
N LEU A 82 -8.61 -4.17 5.07
CA LEU A 82 -8.28 -5.40 5.79
C LEU A 82 -9.21 -5.49 7.02
N ASP A 83 -10.06 -6.50 7.04
CA ASP A 83 -10.99 -6.73 8.15
C ASP A 83 -10.36 -7.53 9.30
N GLU A 84 -11.14 -7.73 10.38
CA GLU A 84 -10.72 -8.45 11.58
C GLU A 84 -10.45 -9.95 11.34
N ASN A 85 -11.03 -10.51 10.28
CA ASN A 85 -10.78 -11.89 9.85
C ASN A 85 -9.54 -12.02 8.96
N GLY A 86 -8.87 -10.89 8.66
CA GLY A 86 -7.72 -10.85 7.77
C GLY A 86 -8.10 -10.94 6.29
N CYS A 87 -9.35 -10.65 5.92
CA CYS A 87 -9.77 -10.57 4.53
C CYS A 87 -9.66 -9.15 3.98
N LEU A 88 -9.33 -9.02 2.70
CA LEU A 88 -9.27 -7.77 1.95
C LEU A 88 -10.62 -7.51 1.29
N ASN A 89 -11.30 -6.45 1.71
CA ASN A 89 -12.58 -6.02 1.16
C ASN A 89 -12.38 -4.82 0.22
N GLY A 90 -12.59 -5.02 -1.08
CA GLY A 90 -12.53 -3.99 -2.13
C GLY A 90 -13.87 -3.33 -2.43
N GLY A 91 -14.91 -3.63 -1.65
CA GLY A 91 -16.28 -3.16 -1.88
C GLY A 91 -17.08 -4.05 -2.84
N PRO A 92 -18.34 -3.69 -3.12
CA PRO A 92 -19.30 -4.55 -3.83
C PRO A 92 -18.93 -4.83 -5.29
N GLN A 93 -18.09 -4.01 -5.93
CA GLN A 93 -17.68 -4.19 -7.33
C GLN A 93 -16.41 -5.04 -7.45
N ILE A 94 -15.51 -4.96 -6.48
CA ILE A 94 -14.20 -5.62 -6.53
C ILE A 94 -14.22 -6.94 -5.76
N GLY A 95 -15.03 -7.04 -4.72
CA GLY A 95 -15.22 -8.24 -3.91
C GLY A 95 -14.31 -8.33 -2.70
N VAL A 96 -14.40 -9.49 -2.02
CA VAL A 96 -13.65 -9.83 -0.82
C VAL A 96 -12.65 -10.93 -1.14
N TYR A 97 -11.45 -10.84 -0.58
CA TYR A 97 -10.37 -11.81 -0.78
C TYR A 97 -9.82 -12.23 0.56
N CYS A 98 -9.89 -13.51 0.88
CA CYS A 98 -9.44 -14.02 2.18
C CYS A 98 -8.16 -14.81 2.01
N LYS A 99 -7.29 -14.73 3.02
CA LYS A 99 -6.03 -15.47 3.02
C LYS A 99 -6.31 -16.98 2.99
N LYS A 100 -5.59 -17.69 2.12
CA LYS A 100 -5.58 -19.16 2.08
C LYS A 100 -4.73 -19.76 3.21
#